data_AF-A0A9P7VW13-F1
#
_entry.id   AF-A0A9P7VW13-F1
#
_cell.length_a   1.000
_cell.length_b   1.000
_cell.length_c   1.000
_cell.angle_alpha   90.00
_cell.angle_beta   90.00
_cell.angle_gamma   90.00
#
_symmetry.space_group_name_H-M   'P 1'
#
loop_
_entity.id
_entity.type
_entity.pdbx_description
1 polymer ?
#
loop_
_entity_poly.entity_id
_entity_poly.type
_entity_poly.pdbx_seq_one_letter_code
_entity_poly.pdbx_strand_id
1 'polypeptide(L)'
;MRSAVLGKNILVDHTNEGIVWTGDWQTNTGTLIHTTRTYIENRPLGNSTKDSSTVGDSFSFQFRGTNVSVSGAQRLSINGSISADFRVDGGKATTFTTTSTSSGNDVANAMFFSSSILDSGTHTLIVNITAVTGDQSFMLDYITYSDQASRGSSSSSSSSSSGSSGTDSSSSSGSSSPAKMTAFGGIVGGVMGGVVALSLIIGTLFWRRRRKRTYHLIR
;
A
#
# COMPACT_ATOMS: atom_id res chain seq x y z
N MET A 1 35.48 -0.15 -9.35
CA MET A 1 34.54 -0.69 -8.34
C MET A 1 33.18 -0.08 -8.59
N ARG A 2 32.18 -0.85 -9.04
CA ARG A 2 30.80 -0.35 -9.15
C ARG A 2 30.17 -0.47 -7.76
N SER A 3 29.81 0.67 -7.18
CA SER A 3 29.13 0.72 -5.89
C SER A 3 27.80 -0.03 -6.00
N ALA A 4 27.62 -1.09 -5.23
CA ALA A 4 26.32 -1.71 -5.07
C ALA A 4 25.44 -0.69 -4.32
N VAL A 5 24.37 -0.23 -4.96
CA VAL A 5 23.40 0.66 -4.33
C VAL A 5 22.72 -0.15 -3.22
N LEU A 6 23.00 0.23 -1.96
CA LEU A 6 22.25 -0.20 -0.78
C LEU A 6 20.75 0.03 -1.04
N GLY A 7 19.89 -0.88 -0.57
CA GLY A 7 18.45 -0.81 -0.80
C GLY A 7 17.89 0.59 -0.53
N LYS A 8 17.07 1.10 -1.43
CA LYS A 8 16.45 2.43 -1.34
C LYS A 8 15.23 2.36 -0.43
N ASN A 9 15.04 3.38 0.39
CA ASN A 9 13.77 3.57 1.09
C ASN A 9 12.76 4.15 0.10
N ILE A 10 11.69 3.39 -0.16
CA ILE A 10 10.57 3.80 -0.98
C ILE A 10 9.51 4.39 -0.07
N LEU A 11 9.01 5.57 -0.45
CA LEU A 11 7.87 6.20 0.18
C LEU A 11 6.64 6.01 -0.71
N VAL A 12 5.52 5.68 -0.08
CA VAL A 12 4.22 5.43 -0.70
C VAL A 12 3.19 6.33 -0.01
N ASP A 13 2.73 7.35 -0.74
CA ASP A 13 1.67 8.24 -0.28
C ASP A 13 0.33 7.49 -0.14
N HIS A 14 -0.54 7.91 0.79
CA HIS A 14 -1.85 7.28 1.00
C HIS A 14 -2.77 7.30 -0.25
N THR A 15 -2.50 8.16 -1.24
CA THR A 15 -3.22 8.19 -2.52
C THR A 15 -2.80 7.09 -3.49
N ASN A 16 -1.76 6.31 -3.17
CA ASN A 16 -1.27 5.24 -4.05
C ASN A 16 -2.32 4.12 -4.23
N GLU A 17 -2.58 3.76 -5.48
CA GLU A 17 -3.55 2.71 -5.85
C GLU A 17 -3.17 1.30 -5.37
N GLY A 18 -1.92 1.08 -4.96
CA GLY A 18 -1.45 -0.17 -4.35
C GLY A 18 -1.94 -0.38 -2.92
N ILE A 19 -2.52 0.63 -2.29
CA ILE A 19 -3.17 0.52 -0.98
C ILE A 19 -4.65 0.17 -1.20
N VAL A 20 -5.06 -1.00 -0.69
CA VAL A 20 -6.43 -1.49 -0.81
C VAL A 20 -7.19 -1.22 0.47
N TRP A 21 -8.24 -0.41 0.37
CA TRP A 21 -9.06 0.06 1.48
C TRP A 21 -10.31 -0.80 1.66
N THR A 22 -10.69 -1.07 2.90
CA THR A 22 -11.95 -1.74 3.28
C THR A 22 -12.63 -0.92 4.38
N GLY A 23 -13.90 -0.55 4.16
CA GLY A 23 -14.66 0.31 5.06
C GLY A 23 -14.82 1.73 4.54
N ASP A 24 -15.15 2.66 5.44
CA ASP A 24 -15.62 4.02 5.12
C ASP A 24 -14.50 5.07 5.21
N TRP A 25 -13.39 4.81 4.51
CA TRP A 25 -12.23 5.70 4.51
C TRP A 25 -12.46 6.98 3.69
N GLN A 26 -12.10 8.12 4.28
CA GLN A 26 -12.25 9.44 3.66
C GLN A 26 -10.91 10.12 3.46
N THR A 27 -10.79 10.93 2.42
CA THR A 27 -9.62 11.79 2.25
C THR A 27 -9.86 13.11 2.95
N ASN A 28 -8.91 13.55 3.78
CA ASN A 28 -9.00 14.77 4.55
C ASN A 28 -7.86 15.71 4.16
N THR A 29 -8.19 16.97 3.88
CA THR A 29 -7.24 18.02 3.49
C THR A 29 -7.10 19.11 4.58
N GLY A 30 -7.63 18.84 5.78
CA GLY A 30 -7.56 19.75 6.91
C GLY A 30 -6.13 19.93 7.43
N THR A 31 -5.86 21.10 8.02
CA THR A 31 -4.58 21.39 8.68
C THR A 31 -4.58 20.88 10.12
N LEU A 32 -3.44 20.38 10.59
CA LEU A 32 -3.25 19.97 11.98
C LEU A 32 -3.17 21.19 12.91
N ILE A 33 -3.73 21.07 14.10
CA ILE A 33 -3.84 22.18 15.06
C ILE A 33 -2.58 22.27 15.94
N HIS A 34 -2.02 23.48 16.05
CA HIS A 34 -0.92 23.80 16.94
C HIS A 34 -1.36 24.86 17.97
N THR A 35 -1.27 24.54 19.27
CA THR A 35 -1.69 25.38 20.40
C THR A 35 -0.73 26.54 20.68
N THR A 36 0.53 26.49 20.24
CA THR A 36 1.45 27.63 20.38
C THR A 36 1.34 28.55 19.15
N ARG A 37 1.21 29.86 19.38
CA ARG A 37 0.92 30.93 18.41
C ARG A 37 1.98 31.14 17.30
N THR A 38 2.90 30.21 17.13
CA THR A 38 3.81 30.17 15.98
C THR A 38 3.17 29.28 14.93
N TYR A 39 2.58 29.90 13.90
CA TYR A 39 2.01 29.21 12.73
C TYR A 39 3.13 28.53 11.93
N ILE A 40 3.57 27.36 12.37
CA ILE A 40 4.18 26.40 11.46
C ILE A 40 3.02 25.50 11.01
N GLU A 41 2.61 25.65 9.76
CA GLU A 41 1.61 24.76 9.17
C GLU A 41 2.22 23.36 9.04
N ASN A 42 2.03 22.52 10.06
CA ASN A 42 2.34 21.10 9.98
C ASN A 42 1.30 20.45 9.07
N ARG A 43 1.64 20.28 7.80
CA ARG A 43 0.81 19.59 6.81
C ARG A 43 1.33 18.18 6.60
N PRO A 44 0.41 17.19 6.47
CA PRO A 44 0.75 15.86 5.96
C PRO A 44 1.43 15.91 4.59
N LEU A 45 2.16 14.85 4.25
CA LEU A 45 2.68 14.68 2.89
C LEU A 45 1.53 14.74 1.88
N GLY A 46 1.77 15.34 0.73
CA GLY A 46 0.73 15.51 -0.28
C GLY A 46 -0.45 16.39 0.18
N ASN A 47 -0.33 17.08 1.33
CA ASN A 47 -1.34 17.97 1.90
C ASN A 47 -2.68 17.28 2.18
N SER A 48 -2.67 15.97 2.44
CA SER A 48 -3.88 15.22 2.81
C SER A 48 -3.53 13.93 3.56
N THR A 49 -4.53 13.37 4.24
CA THR A 49 -4.48 12.04 4.85
C THR A 49 -5.66 11.20 4.39
N LYS A 50 -5.54 9.87 4.53
CA LYS A 50 -6.68 8.96 4.49
C LYS A 50 -7.11 8.61 5.91
N ASP A 51 -8.33 8.98 6.24
CA ASP A 51 -8.85 8.95 7.60
C ASP A 51 -9.97 7.92 7.73
N SER A 52 -10.02 7.26 8.89
CA SER A 52 -11.22 6.57 9.36
C SER A 52 -11.32 6.63 10.88
N SER A 53 -12.55 6.71 11.39
CA SER A 53 -12.92 6.61 12.80
C SER A 53 -13.85 5.43 13.08
N THR A 54 -13.92 4.46 12.16
CA THR A 54 -14.82 3.31 12.26
C THR A 54 -14.06 2.06 12.68
N VAL A 55 -14.48 1.44 13.79
CA VAL A 55 -13.92 0.15 14.23
C VAL A 55 -14.21 -0.92 13.18
N GLY A 56 -13.18 -1.67 12.77
CA GLY A 56 -13.24 -2.69 11.72
C GLY A 56 -12.85 -2.18 10.33
N ASP A 57 -12.69 -0.87 10.14
CA ASP A 57 -12.08 -0.35 8.93
C ASP A 57 -10.62 -0.77 8.86
N SER A 58 -10.18 -1.12 7.65
CA SER A 58 -8.86 -1.66 7.41
C SER A 58 -8.28 -1.26 6.07
N PHE A 59 -6.96 -1.38 5.95
CA PHE A 59 -6.30 -1.36 4.65
C PHE A 59 -5.22 -2.44 4.57
N SER A 60 -4.90 -2.83 3.34
CA SER A 60 -3.78 -3.72 3.06
C SER A 60 -2.84 -3.12 2.02
N PHE A 61 -1.56 -3.44 2.15
CA PHE A 61 -0.53 -2.97 1.25
C PHE A 61 0.51 -4.07 1.02
N GLN A 62 0.74 -4.41 -0.24
CA GLN A 62 1.75 -5.39 -0.63
C GLN A 62 3.02 -4.66 -1.07
N PHE A 63 4.17 -5.07 -0.52
CA PHE A 63 5.47 -4.49 -0.86
C PHE A 63 6.51 -5.58 -1.11
N ARG A 64 7.59 -5.22 -1.82
CA ARG A 64 8.74 -6.09 -2.06
C ARG A 64 9.97 -5.49 -1.39
N GLY A 65 10.33 -5.98 -0.21
CA GLY A 65 11.26 -5.29 0.67
C GLY A 65 11.72 -6.11 1.87
N THR A 66 12.39 -5.45 2.81
CA THR A 66 12.93 -6.07 4.04
C THR A 66 12.45 -5.40 5.33
N ASN A 67 11.64 -4.35 5.22
CA ASN A 67 10.91 -3.73 6.34
C ASN A 67 9.75 -2.90 5.79
N VAL A 68 8.83 -2.50 6.67
CA VAL A 68 7.77 -1.53 6.37
C VAL A 68 7.47 -0.69 7.60
N SER A 69 7.17 0.59 7.41
CA SER A 69 6.72 1.50 8.46
C SER A 69 5.50 2.29 8.00
N VAL A 70 4.62 2.62 8.94
CA VAL A 70 3.38 3.36 8.70
C VAL A 70 3.42 4.64 9.51
N SER A 71 3.21 5.76 8.84
CA SER A 71 3.22 7.09 9.44
C SER A 71 1.96 7.88 9.09
N GLY A 72 1.59 8.77 10.01
CA GLY A 72 0.36 9.53 9.89
C GLY A 72 0.34 10.76 10.78
N ALA A 73 -0.87 11.29 10.97
CA ALA A 73 -1.12 12.39 11.89
C ALA A 73 -1.78 11.90 13.18
N GLN A 74 -1.30 12.37 14.33
CA GLN A 74 -1.98 12.18 15.61
C GLN A 74 -2.69 13.46 16.00
N ARG A 75 -3.96 13.34 16.37
CA ARG A 75 -4.70 14.43 16.98
C ARG A 75 -4.57 14.37 18.49
N LEU A 76 -3.77 15.27 19.06
CA LEU A 76 -3.62 15.44 20.51
C LEU A 76 -4.37 16.68 21.01
N SER A 77 -4.89 17.51 20.10
CA SER A 77 -5.69 18.69 20.41
C SER A 77 -7.16 18.41 20.74
N ILE A 78 -7.60 17.15 20.69
CA ILE A 78 -8.98 16.74 21.00
C ILE A 78 -9.03 15.60 22.02
N ASN A 79 -10.20 15.36 22.61
CA ASN A 79 -10.42 14.27 23.56
C ASN A 79 -10.79 12.98 22.84
N GLY A 80 -10.21 11.86 23.28
CA GLY A 80 -10.59 10.53 22.83
C GLY A 80 -9.41 9.57 22.72
N SER A 81 -9.68 8.39 22.16
CA SER A 81 -8.65 7.41 21.81
C SER A 81 -8.92 6.73 20.48
N ILE A 82 -7.85 6.29 19.83
CA ILE A 82 -7.89 5.46 18.61
C ILE A 82 -6.81 4.39 18.73
N SER A 83 -7.19 3.15 18.40
CA SER A 83 -6.28 2.01 18.36
C SER A 83 -6.35 1.30 17.01
N ALA A 84 -5.20 0.85 16.52
CA ALA A 84 -5.10 0.04 15.32
C ALA A 84 -4.08 -1.08 15.49
N ASP A 85 -4.40 -2.25 14.92
CA ASP A 85 -3.53 -3.42 14.88
C ASP A 85 -2.82 -3.48 13.53
N PHE A 86 -1.51 -3.75 13.58
CA PHE A 86 -0.64 -3.94 12.42
C PHE A 86 -0.16 -5.38 12.36
N ARG A 87 -0.26 -6.01 11.19
CA ARG A 87 0.22 -7.37 10.94
C ARG A 87 0.96 -7.43 9.62
N VAL A 88 2.12 -8.08 9.61
CA VAL A 88 2.84 -8.41 8.38
C VAL A 88 2.76 -9.92 8.18
N ASP A 89 2.36 -10.35 6.98
CA ASP A 89 2.27 -11.76 6.54
C ASP A 89 1.43 -12.67 7.44
N GLY A 90 0.36 -12.13 8.04
CA GLY A 90 -0.49 -12.88 8.97
C GLY A 90 0.17 -13.19 10.32
N GLY A 91 1.33 -12.58 10.61
CA GLY A 91 2.02 -12.69 11.88
C GLY A 91 1.26 -12.06 13.06
N LYS A 92 1.92 -12.04 14.22
CA LYS A 92 1.35 -11.45 15.45
C LYS A 92 1.04 -9.97 15.25
N ALA A 93 -0.10 -9.54 15.78
CA ALA A 93 -0.49 -8.13 15.80
C ALA A 93 0.39 -7.30 16.74
N THR A 94 0.79 -6.12 16.25
CA THR A 94 1.31 -5.03 17.06
C THR A 94 0.26 -3.93 17.10
N THR A 95 -0.17 -3.54 18.30
CA THR A 95 -1.20 -2.50 18.47
C THR A 95 -0.54 -1.14 18.69
N PHE A 96 -0.98 -0.14 17.94
CA PHE A 96 -0.73 1.26 18.22
C PHE A 96 -1.97 1.86 18.89
N THR A 97 -1.76 2.76 19.85
CA THR A 97 -2.84 3.52 20.48
C THR A 97 -2.43 4.98 20.65
N THR A 98 -3.31 5.88 20.24
CA THR A 98 -3.25 7.29 20.63
C THR A 98 -4.39 7.57 21.60
N THR A 99 -4.08 8.14 22.75
CA THR A 99 -5.07 8.64 23.72
C THR A 99 -4.74 10.10 24.01
N SER A 100 -5.74 10.97 23.93
CA SER A 100 -5.57 12.38 24.25
C SER A 100 -6.69 12.92 25.12
N THR A 101 -6.33 13.87 25.97
CA THR A 101 -7.20 14.68 26.82
C THR A 101 -7.31 16.12 26.34
N SER A 102 -7.13 16.36 25.03
CA SER A 102 -7.18 17.70 24.42
C SER A 102 -6.15 18.69 24.98
N SER A 103 -5.00 18.20 25.46
CA SER A 103 -3.98 19.00 26.14
C SER A 103 -2.72 19.24 25.29
N GLY A 104 -2.63 18.64 24.10
CA GLY A 104 -1.44 18.66 23.26
C GLY A 104 -1.65 19.29 21.88
N ASN A 105 -0.55 19.34 21.12
CA ASN A 105 -0.54 19.71 19.71
C ASN A 105 -0.75 18.50 18.84
N ASP A 106 -1.45 18.68 17.71
CA ASP A 106 -1.47 17.64 16.68
C ASP A 106 -0.05 17.43 16.12
N VAL A 107 0.28 16.17 15.83
CA VAL A 107 1.61 15.74 15.41
C VAL A 107 1.52 15.17 14.00
N ALA A 108 2.24 15.78 13.05
CA ALA A 108 2.44 15.22 11.71
C ALA A 108 3.59 14.19 11.72
N ASN A 109 3.63 13.32 10.70
CA ASN A 109 4.70 12.34 10.49
C ASN A 109 4.95 11.42 11.70
N ALA A 110 3.93 11.20 12.53
CA ALA A 110 3.99 10.29 13.65
C ALA A 110 4.07 8.85 13.15
N MET A 111 5.09 8.11 13.57
CA MET A 111 5.23 6.71 13.20
C MET A 111 4.34 5.86 14.09
N PHE A 112 3.36 5.20 13.48
CA PHE A 112 2.42 4.32 14.18
C PHE A 112 2.97 2.91 14.31
N PHE A 113 3.74 2.47 13.32
CA PHE A 113 4.28 1.13 13.25
C PHE A 113 5.58 1.09 12.47
N SER A 114 6.48 0.20 12.88
CA SER A 114 7.64 -0.23 12.11
C SER A 114 7.82 -1.73 12.33
N SER A 115 8.00 -2.48 11.25
CA SER A 115 8.26 -3.92 11.32
C SER A 115 9.66 -4.19 11.87
N SER A 116 9.87 -5.39 12.39
CA SER A 116 11.22 -5.95 12.44
C SER A 116 11.80 -6.10 11.03
N ILE A 117 13.10 -6.42 10.95
CA ILE A 117 13.71 -6.84 9.68
C ILE A 117 13.02 -8.12 9.21
N LEU A 118 12.62 -8.13 7.95
CA LEU A 118 11.99 -9.23 7.24
C LEU A 118 12.99 -9.81 6.25
N ASP A 119 12.75 -11.06 5.84
CA ASP A 119 13.48 -11.66 4.74
C ASP A 119 13.25 -10.87 3.44
N SER A 120 14.17 -11.04 2.49
CA SER A 120 14.04 -10.42 1.18
C SER A 120 12.85 -11.08 0.44
N GLY A 121 11.70 -10.40 0.32
CA GLY A 121 10.57 -10.99 -0.40
C GLY A 121 9.42 -10.04 -0.68
N THR A 122 8.30 -10.63 -1.12
CA THR A 122 7.00 -9.97 -1.18
C THR A 122 6.30 -10.18 0.15
N HIS A 123 5.86 -9.09 0.76
CA HIS A 123 5.19 -9.07 2.05
C HIS A 123 3.86 -8.35 1.95
N THR A 124 2.93 -8.68 2.83
CA THR A 124 1.63 -8.00 2.94
C THR A 124 1.47 -7.42 4.33
N LEU A 125 1.34 -6.10 4.41
CA LEU A 125 0.92 -5.37 5.59
C LEU A 125 -0.61 -5.30 5.61
N ILE A 126 -1.20 -5.58 6.77
CA ILE A 126 -2.62 -5.37 7.06
C ILE A 126 -2.72 -4.49 8.31
N VAL A 127 -3.57 -3.46 8.23
CA VAL A 127 -3.85 -2.55 9.34
C VAL A 127 -5.36 -2.52 9.58
N ASN A 128 -5.79 -2.67 10.83
CA ASN A 128 -7.21 -2.68 11.20
C ASN A 128 -7.46 -1.77 12.42
N ILE A 129 -8.45 -0.90 12.35
CA ILE A 129 -8.89 -0.08 13.48
C ILE A 129 -9.63 -0.97 14.47
N THR A 130 -9.14 -1.04 15.70
CA THR A 130 -9.64 -1.97 16.74
C THR A 130 -10.47 -1.30 17.82
N ALA A 131 -10.25 -0.01 18.08
CA ALA A 131 -11.06 0.75 19.04
C ALA A 131 -11.04 2.24 18.69
N VAL A 132 -12.17 2.91 18.88
CA VAL A 132 -12.32 4.36 18.73
C VAL A 132 -13.15 4.88 19.91
N THR A 133 -12.78 6.03 20.46
CA THR A 133 -13.56 6.76 21.47
C THR A 133 -13.45 8.26 21.19
N GLY A 134 -14.57 8.98 21.28
CA GLY A 134 -14.63 10.41 20.96
C GLY A 134 -14.46 10.67 19.47
N ASP A 135 -13.95 11.87 19.13
CA ASP A 135 -13.80 12.34 17.74
C ASP A 135 -12.43 11.98 17.13
N GLN A 136 -11.76 10.96 17.68
CA GLN A 136 -10.46 10.51 17.17
C GLN A 136 -10.61 9.72 15.88
N SER A 137 -9.62 9.85 15.01
CA SER A 137 -9.50 9.11 13.76
C SER A 137 -8.09 8.56 13.59
N PHE A 138 -7.97 7.43 12.91
CA PHE A 138 -6.70 6.97 12.36
C PHE A 138 -6.46 7.73 11.06
N MET A 139 -5.39 8.53 11.00
CA MET A 139 -5.08 9.40 9.86
C MET A 139 -3.79 8.91 9.18
N LEU A 140 -3.92 8.09 8.12
CA LEU A 140 -2.75 7.63 7.35
C LEU A 140 -2.23 8.77 6.47
N ASP A 141 -0.93 9.00 6.51
CA ASP A 141 -0.25 9.94 5.61
C ASP A 141 0.55 9.16 4.54
N TYR A 142 1.49 8.33 4.98
CA TYR A 142 2.32 7.55 4.07
C TYR A 142 2.83 6.25 4.70
N ILE A 143 3.26 5.35 3.83
CA ILE A 143 3.95 4.10 4.16
C ILE A 143 5.38 4.20 3.60
N THR A 144 6.37 3.68 4.33
CA THR A 144 7.72 3.50 3.79
C THR A 144 8.14 2.05 3.86
N TYR A 145 8.96 1.60 2.91
CA TYR A 145 9.58 0.28 2.95
C TYR A 145 10.96 0.33 2.30
N SER A 146 11.90 -0.48 2.77
CA SER A 146 13.19 -0.65 2.09
C SER A 146 13.05 -1.64 0.94
N ASP A 147 13.47 -1.24 -0.26
CA ASP A 147 13.48 -2.13 -1.43
C ASP A 147 14.50 -3.27 -1.30
N GLN A 148 14.35 -4.26 -2.17
CA GLN A 148 15.33 -5.32 -2.32
C GLN A 148 16.58 -4.70 -2.97
N ALA A 149 17.74 -4.78 -2.31
CA ALA A 149 18.99 -4.53 -3.01
C ALA A 149 19.11 -5.56 -4.14
N SER A 150 19.04 -5.12 -5.40
CA SER A 150 19.37 -5.98 -6.53
C SER A 150 20.86 -6.33 -6.39
N ARG A 151 21.18 -7.51 -5.83
CA ARG A 151 22.47 -8.13 -6.07
C ARG A 151 22.55 -8.30 -7.57
N GLY A 152 23.23 -7.38 -8.24
CA GLY A 152 23.55 -7.53 -9.65
C GLY A 152 24.36 -8.81 -9.77
N SER A 153 23.69 -9.91 -10.11
CA SER A 153 24.34 -11.12 -10.58
C SER A 153 24.99 -10.74 -11.91
N SER A 154 26.21 -10.21 -11.84
CA SER A 154 27.10 -10.18 -12.98
C SER A 154 27.41 -11.64 -13.31
N SER A 155 26.58 -12.25 -14.14
CA SER A 155 26.99 -13.42 -14.90
C SER A 155 28.14 -12.95 -15.78
N SER A 156 29.37 -13.18 -15.34
CA SER A 156 30.55 -13.06 -16.16
C SER A 156 30.46 -14.11 -17.26
N SER A 157 29.83 -13.75 -18.38
CA SER A 157 29.99 -14.47 -19.64
C SER A 157 31.42 -14.22 -20.12
N SER A 158 32.36 -15.06 -19.71
CA SER A 158 33.69 -15.12 -20.29
C SER A 158 33.58 -15.66 -21.71
N SER A 159 33.48 -14.76 -22.68
CA SER A 159 33.71 -15.05 -24.09
C SER A 159 35.21 -15.15 -24.33
N SER A 160 35.73 -16.37 -24.53
CA SER A 160 37.06 -16.59 -25.12
C SER A 160 36.90 -17.53 -26.32
N SER A 161 37.15 -16.97 -27.50
CA SER A 161 37.21 -17.67 -28.79
C SER A 161 38.64 -18.06 -29.14
N SER A 162 38.83 -19.34 -29.50
CA SER A 162 39.90 -20.00 -30.29
C SER A 162 40.10 -21.40 -29.68
N GLY A 163 40.29 -22.53 -30.37
CA GLY A 163 40.43 -22.90 -31.78
C GLY A 163 40.94 -24.36 -31.77
N SER A 164 40.22 -25.25 -32.44
CA SER A 164 40.56 -26.60 -32.93
C SER A 164 41.20 -27.70 -32.05
N SER A 165 40.49 -28.84 -32.06
CA SER A 165 40.91 -30.25 -32.23
C SER A 165 41.71 -30.98 -31.14
N GLY A 166 41.12 -32.08 -30.67
CA GLY A 166 41.77 -33.18 -29.93
C GLY A 166 40.72 -34.13 -29.35
N THR A 167 40.64 -35.33 -29.90
CA THR A 167 39.80 -36.47 -29.50
C THR A 167 40.16 -36.99 -28.11
N ASP A 168 39.16 -37.44 -27.33
CA ASP A 168 39.11 -38.77 -26.70
C ASP A 168 37.92 -38.90 -25.71
N SER A 169 37.69 -40.13 -25.29
CA SER A 169 36.41 -40.82 -25.12
C SER A 169 35.79 -40.86 -23.71
N SER A 170 34.48 -41.16 -23.74
CA SER A 170 33.69 -42.01 -22.80
C SER A 170 33.14 -41.49 -21.45
N SER A 171 31.80 -41.63 -21.36
CA SER A 171 30.94 -42.00 -20.22
C SER A 171 30.83 -41.08 -18.99
N SER A 172 29.65 -40.50 -18.76
CA SER A 172 28.58 -41.12 -17.95
C SER A 172 27.44 -40.13 -17.64
N SER A 173 26.27 -40.72 -17.49
CA SER A 173 24.93 -40.17 -17.33
C SER A 173 24.66 -39.41 -16.02
N GLY A 174 23.89 -38.33 -16.11
CA GLY A 174 23.23 -37.70 -14.96
C GLY A 174 22.18 -36.69 -15.42
N SER A 175 20.93 -37.12 -15.59
CA SER A 175 19.80 -36.28 -15.99
C SER A 175 19.32 -35.41 -14.83
N SER A 176 19.22 -34.11 -15.03
CA SER A 176 18.33 -33.24 -14.25
C SER A 176 17.60 -32.28 -15.19
N SER A 177 16.33 -32.62 -15.44
CA SER A 177 15.37 -31.78 -16.17
C SER A 177 15.23 -30.42 -15.48
N PRO A 178 15.22 -29.29 -16.21
CA PRO A 178 14.79 -28.03 -15.63
C PRO A 178 13.28 -28.06 -15.40
N ALA A 179 12.86 -27.81 -14.16
CA ALA A 179 11.46 -27.64 -13.78
C ALA A 179 10.85 -26.50 -14.61
N LYS A 180 9.76 -26.81 -15.32
CA LYS A 180 9.00 -25.84 -16.09
C LYS A 180 8.37 -24.84 -15.12
N MET A 181 8.72 -23.56 -15.28
CA MET A 181 7.95 -22.47 -14.68
C MET A 181 6.54 -22.49 -15.27
N THR A 182 5.56 -22.78 -14.43
CA THR A 182 4.15 -22.61 -14.78
C THR A 182 3.88 -21.11 -14.91
N ALA A 183 3.61 -20.66 -16.14
CA ALA A 183 3.15 -19.32 -16.41
C ALA A 183 1.79 -19.09 -15.74
N PHE A 184 1.75 -18.29 -14.67
CA PHE A 184 0.52 -17.70 -14.16
C PHE A 184 0.12 -16.54 -15.07
N GLY A 185 -0.50 -16.88 -16.20
CA GLY A 185 -1.22 -15.94 -17.05
C GLY A 185 -2.57 -16.56 -17.38
N GLY A 186 -3.65 -16.14 -16.71
CA GLY A 186 -4.96 -16.70 -17.06
C GLY A 186 -6.17 -16.46 -16.17
N ILE A 187 -6.19 -15.52 -15.21
CA ILE A 187 -7.46 -15.16 -14.52
C ILE A 187 -7.50 -13.66 -14.15
N VAL A 188 -7.39 -12.75 -15.13
CA VAL A 188 -7.78 -11.32 -14.95
C VAL A 188 -8.52 -10.80 -16.19
N GLY A 189 -9.37 -11.64 -16.80
CA GLY A 189 -10.13 -11.27 -18.02
C GLY A 189 -11.63 -11.05 -17.83
N GLY A 190 -12.22 -11.44 -16.69
CA GLY A 190 -13.69 -11.50 -16.55
C GLY A 190 -14.33 -10.23 -15.98
N VAL A 191 -13.68 -9.56 -15.03
CA VAL A 191 -14.33 -8.50 -14.24
C VAL A 191 -14.37 -7.16 -14.99
N MET A 192 -13.32 -6.84 -15.75
CA MET A 192 -13.25 -5.58 -16.49
C MET A 192 -14.26 -5.51 -17.65
N GLY A 193 -14.55 -6.65 -18.31
CA GLY A 193 -15.61 -6.71 -19.32
C GLY A 193 -17.02 -6.57 -18.73
N GLY A 194 -17.25 -7.17 -17.56
CA GLY A 194 -18.54 -7.10 -16.87
C GLY A 194 -18.92 -5.70 -16.43
N VAL A 195 -17.97 -4.94 -15.86
CA VAL A 195 -18.23 -3.59 -15.33
C VAL A 195 -18.53 -2.59 -16.44
N VAL A 196 -17.82 -2.67 -17.58
CA VAL A 196 -18.09 -1.80 -18.74
C VAL A 196 -19.47 -2.10 -19.34
N ALA A 197 -19.81 -3.39 -19.50
CA ALA A 197 -21.12 -3.79 -20.01
C ALA A 197 -22.26 -3.37 -19.06
N LEU A 198 -22.12 -3.57 -17.74
CA LEU A 198 -23.13 -3.15 -16.77
C LEU A 198 -23.34 -1.64 -16.77
N SER A 199 -22.25 -0.86 -16.84
CA SER A 199 -22.30 0.60 -16.83
C SER A 199 -23.06 1.16 -18.04
N LEU A 200 -22.84 0.59 -19.22
CA LEU A 200 -23.57 0.96 -20.45
C LEU A 200 -25.06 0.60 -20.37
N ILE A 201 -25.41 -0.54 -19.78
CA ILE A 201 -26.80 -0.97 -19.60
C ILE A 201 -27.53 -0.04 -18.63
N ILE A 202 -26.92 0.30 -17.50
CA ILE A 202 -27.54 1.19 -16.50
C ILE A 202 -27.70 2.61 -17.08
N GLY A 203 -26.68 3.13 -17.76
CA GLY A 203 -26.74 4.45 -18.40
C GLY A 203 -27.85 4.57 -19.45
N THR A 204 -27.99 3.57 -20.31
CA THR A 204 -29.05 3.56 -21.34
C THR A 204 -30.45 3.44 -20.74
N LEU A 205 -30.65 2.61 -19.70
CA LEU A 205 -31.93 2.51 -18.99
C LEU A 205 -32.32 3.82 -18.29
N PHE A 206 -31.36 4.48 -17.64
CA PHE A 206 -31.60 5.75 -16.96
C PHE A 206 -31.95 6.88 -17.95
N TRP A 207 -31.27 6.92 -19.09
CA TRP A 207 -31.56 7.88 -20.16
C TRP A 207 -32.95 7.68 -20.78
N ARG A 208 -33.34 6.42 -21.05
CA ARG A 208 -34.69 6.09 -21.54
C ARG A 208 -35.77 6.45 -20.51
N ARG A 209 -35.52 6.27 -19.22
CA ARG A 209 -36.44 6.66 -18.14
C ARG A 209 -36.59 8.18 -18.04
N ARG A 210 -35.50 8.94 -18.20
CA ARG A 210 -35.56 10.42 -18.18
C ARG A 210 -36.32 10.98 -19.38
N ARG A 211 -36.18 10.41 -20.57
CA ARG A 211 -36.91 10.87 -21.76
C ARG A 211 -38.42 10.68 -21.71
N LYS A 212 -38.94 9.80 -20.83
CA LYS A 212 -40.41 9.63 -20.65
C LYS A 212 -41.06 10.67 -19.75
N ARG A 213 -40.34 11.71 -19.29
CA ARG A 213 -40.89 12.79 -18.44
C ARG A 213 -41.04 14.14 -19.14
N THR A 214 -41.08 14.17 -20.48
CA THR A 214 -41.32 15.41 -21.22
C THR A 214 -42.32 15.19 -22.35
N TYR A 215 -43.57 14.88 -21.97
CA TYR A 215 -44.76 15.26 -22.73
C TYR A 215 -45.92 15.33 -21.74
N HIS A 216 -46.11 16.50 -21.12
CA HIS A 216 -47.43 16.99 -20.69
C HIS A 216 -47.29 18.44 -20.21
N LEU A 217 -47.24 19.37 -21.15
CA LEU A 217 -47.78 20.73 -21.00
C LEU A 217 -48.15 21.23 -22.41
N ILE A 218 -49.45 21.32 -22.68
CA ILE A 218 -50.21 22.36 -23.42
C ILE A 218 -51.64 21.81 -23.57
N ARG A 219 -52.54 22.22 -22.68
CA ARG A 219 -53.73 23.04 -22.99
C ARG A 219 -54.37 23.49 -21.68
#